data_AF-A0A0K1JNA7-F1
#
_entry.id   AF-A0A0K1JNA7-F1
#
_cell.length_a   1.000
_cell.length_b   1.000
_cell.length_c   1.000
_cell.angle_alpha   90.00
_cell.angle_beta   90.00
_cell.angle_gamma   90.00
#
_symmetry.space_group_name_H-M   'P 1'
#
loop_
_entity.id
_entity.type
_entity.pdbx_description
1 polymer ?
#
loop_
_entity_poly.entity_id
_entity_poly.type
_entity_poly.pdbx_seq_one_letter_code
_entity_poly.pdbx_strand_id
1 'polypeptide(L)'
;MHENNPTNHERGPRDNSPEKDEAHCYWRSRYGDSPEADAAFDECFLGAYASGADWARSAIDEAGVLETIGAKVGTLLSGYIKFDAAQFAADRWNAGDITMISNPAGGVWVFATDHDLETRS
;
A
#
# COMPACT_ATOMS: atom_id res chain seq x y z
N MET A 1 -30.00 -11.42 -32.81
CA MET A 1 -29.51 -10.15 -32.27
C MET A 1 -29.70 -10.22 -30.77
N HIS A 2 -28.63 -10.39 -30.01
CA HIS A 2 -28.61 -10.25 -28.56
C HIS A 2 -27.45 -9.32 -28.25
N GLU A 3 -27.78 -8.16 -27.71
CA GLU A 3 -26.84 -7.11 -27.36
C GLU A 3 -26.01 -7.55 -26.15
N ASN A 4 -24.69 -7.43 -26.31
CA ASN A 4 -23.71 -7.65 -25.27
C ASN A 4 -23.79 -6.50 -24.27
N ASN A 5 -24.15 -6.81 -23.01
CA ASN A 5 -23.89 -5.91 -21.89
C ASN A 5 -22.46 -6.21 -21.38
N PRO A 6 -21.51 -5.27 -21.42
CA PRO A 6 -20.16 -5.52 -20.95
C PRO A 6 -20.18 -5.71 -19.42
N THR A 7 -19.70 -6.87 -18.99
CA THR A 7 -19.49 -7.23 -17.59
C THR A 7 -18.69 -6.15 -16.87
N ASN A 8 -19.35 -5.53 -15.90
CA ASN A 8 -18.79 -4.82 -14.78
C ASN A 8 -17.51 -5.54 -14.31
N HIS A 9 -16.37 -4.86 -14.30
CA HIS A 9 -15.18 -5.36 -13.62
C HIS A 9 -15.51 -5.46 -12.13
N GLU A 10 -15.96 -6.64 -11.72
CA GLU A 10 -16.12 -7.01 -10.33
C GLU A 10 -14.76 -6.83 -9.65
N ARG A 11 -14.61 -5.71 -8.92
CA ARG A 11 -13.55 -5.52 -7.93
C ARG A 11 -13.54 -6.79 -7.08
N GLY A 12 -12.38 -7.42 -6.97
CA GLY A 12 -12.21 -8.69 -6.25
C GLY A 12 -12.80 -8.67 -4.84
N PRO A 13 -13.04 -9.84 -4.23
CA PRO A 13 -13.63 -9.94 -2.90
C PRO A 13 -12.88 -9.03 -1.93
N ARG A 14 -13.62 -8.20 -1.17
CA ARG A 14 -13.08 -7.36 -0.11
C ARG A 14 -12.22 -8.25 0.79
N ASP A 15 -10.92 -7.97 0.83
CA ASP A 15 -9.99 -8.63 1.73
C ASP A 15 -10.36 -8.29 3.18
N ASN A 16 -11.22 -9.10 3.80
CA ASN A 16 -11.69 -8.95 5.18
C ASN A 16 -10.69 -9.57 6.17
N SER A 17 -9.40 -9.28 6.01
CA SER A 17 -8.39 -9.67 6.99
C SER A 17 -8.61 -8.89 8.29
N PRO A 18 -8.49 -9.51 9.49
CA PRO A 18 -8.75 -8.84 10.77
C PRO A 18 -7.90 -7.57 10.96
N GLU A 19 -6.70 -7.56 10.38
CA GLU A 19 -5.81 -6.39 10.39
C GLU A 19 -6.37 -5.20 9.61
N LYS A 20 -7.11 -5.46 8.52
CA LYS A 20 -7.79 -4.42 7.74
C LYS A 20 -8.97 -3.84 8.52
N ASP A 21 -9.75 -4.69 9.20
CA ASP A 21 -10.88 -4.25 10.02
C ASP A 21 -10.42 -3.35 11.18
N GLU A 22 -9.33 -3.71 11.84
CA GLU A 22 -8.73 -2.90 12.92
C GLU A 22 -8.17 -1.58 12.39
N ALA A 23 -7.43 -1.61 11.27
CA ALA A 23 -6.94 -0.40 10.60
C ALA A 23 -8.08 0.53 10.19
N HIS A 24 -9.20 -0.02 9.71
CA HIS A 24 -10.39 0.72 9.32
C HIS A 24 -11.08 1.38 10.53
N CYS A 25 -11.18 0.68 11.65
CA CYS A 25 -11.70 1.24 12.89
C CYS A 25 -10.85 2.41 13.37
N TYR A 26 -9.52 2.28 13.32
CA TYR A 26 -8.61 3.37 13.62
C TYR A 26 -8.80 4.55 12.67
N TRP A 27 -8.89 4.28 11.35
CA TRP A 27 -9.12 5.31 10.33
C TRP A 27 -10.39 6.12 10.60
N ARG A 28 -11.53 5.45 10.83
CA ARG A 28 -12.80 6.12 11.16
C ARG A 28 -12.72 6.95 12.45
N SER A 29 -11.98 6.47 13.45
CA SER A 29 -11.77 7.24 14.68
C SER A 29 -11.04 8.56 14.45
N ARG A 30 -10.19 8.62 13.41
CA ARG A 30 -9.36 9.78 13.07
C ARG A 30 -10.01 10.72 12.07
N TYR A 31 -10.68 10.19 11.06
CA TYR A 31 -11.21 10.95 9.92
C TYR A 31 -12.74 11.05 9.90
N GLY A 32 -13.42 10.35 10.80
CA GLY A 32 -14.88 10.34 10.92
C GLY A 32 -15.52 9.07 10.37
N ASP A 33 -16.76 8.85 10.77
CA ASP A 33 -17.60 7.73 10.32
C ASP A 33 -18.51 8.22 9.17
N SER A 34 -17.95 8.32 7.96
CA SER A 34 -18.68 8.74 6.76
C SER A 34 -18.36 7.84 5.56
N PRO A 35 -19.28 7.71 4.59
CA PRO A 35 -19.05 6.91 3.38
C PRO A 35 -17.83 7.38 2.57
N GLU A 36 -17.52 8.67 2.60
CA GLU A 36 -16.34 9.24 1.95
C GLU A 36 -15.05 8.82 2.67
N ALA A 37 -15.05 8.80 4.00
CA ALA A 37 -13.91 8.34 4.78
C ALA A 37 -13.66 6.84 4.56
N ASP A 38 -14.72 6.03 4.46
CA ASP A 38 -14.63 4.60 4.15
C ASP A 38 -14.05 4.34 2.76
N ALA A 39 -14.52 5.09 1.75
CA ALA A 39 -13.99 4.99 0.40
C ALA A 39 -12.51 5.39 0.35
N ALA A 40 -12.13 6.47 1.03
CA ALA A 40 -10.75 6.92 1.12
C ALA A 40 -9.86 5.88 1.82
N PHE A 41 -10.36 5.15 2.82
CA PHE A 41 -9.62 4.06 3.45
C PHE A 41 -9.30 2.94 2.46
N ASP A 42 -10.31 2.46 1.72
CA ASP A 42 -10.11 1.39 0.74
C ASP A 42 -9.13 1.78 -0.38
N GLU A 43 -9.04 3.08 -0.71
CA GLU A 43 -8.11 3.61 -1.69
C GLU A 43 -6.69 3.83 -1.11
N CYS A 44 -6.60 4.28 0.13
CA CYS A 44 -5.31 4.64 0.75
C CYS A 44 -4.64 3.46 1.45
N PHE A 45 -5.37 2.44 1.92
CA PHE A 45 -4.78 1.37 2.72
C PHE A 45 -3.91 0.44 1.87
N LEU A 46 -2.60 0.48 2.11
CA LEU A 46 -1.60 -0.34 1.41
C LEU A 46 -1.30 -1.67 2.12
N GLY A 47 -1.85 -1.88 3.32
CA GLY A 47 -1.76 -3.13 4.07
C GLY A 47 -1.15 -3.02 5.45
N ALA A 48 -1.05 -4.18 6.11
CA ALA A 48 -0.41 -4.36 7.41
C ALA A 48 0.91 -5.15 7.24
N TYR A 49 1.96 -4.68 7.91
CA TYR A 49 3.32 -5.21 7.76
C TYR A 49 4.02 -5.28 9.11
N ALA A 50 4.98 -6.20 9.27
CA ALA A 50 5.78 -6.27 10.49
C ALA A 50 6.67 -5.02 10.68
N SER A 51 7.05 -4.34 9.60
CA SER A 51 7.80 -3.09 9.62
C SER A 51 7.64 -2.31 8.30
N GLY A 52 8.02 -1.02 8.30
CA GLY A 52 8.09 -0.24 7.05
C GLY A 52 9.08 -0.83 6.03
N ALA A 53 10.13 -1.50 6.50
CA ALA A 53 11.06 -2.20 5.60
C ALA A 53 10.42 -3.40 4.90
N ASP A 54 9.49 -4.09 5.56
CA ASP A 54 8.77 -5.21 4.96
C ASP A 54 7.75 -4.73 3.92
N TRP A 55 7.07 -3.61 4.20
CA TRP A 55 6.27 -2.90 3.18
C TRP A 55 7.10 -2.54 1.95
N ALA A 56 8.26 -1.91 2.15
CA ALA A 56 9.12 -1.49 1.05
C ALA A 56 9.62 -2.67 0.21
N ARG A 57 9.87 -3.83 0.83
CA ARG A 57 10.21 -5.06 0.08
C ARG A 57 9.04 -5.53 -0.77
N SER A 58 7.83 -5.60 -0.21
CA SER A 58 6.61 -5.99 -0.95
C SER A 58 6.38 -5.05 -2.13
N ALA A 59 6.43 -3.73 -1.90
CA ALA A 59 6.19 -2.72 -2.93
C ALA A 59 7.19 -2.82 -4.10
N ILE A 60 8.47 -3.11 -3.83
CA ILE A 60 9.50 -3.28 -4.86
C ILE A 60 9.37 -4.61 -5.61
N ASP A 61 8.95 -5.67 -4.92
CA ASP A 61 8.68 -6.98 -5.51
C ASP A 61 7.46 -6.92 -6.44
N GLU A 62 6.36 -6.32 -5.98
CA GLU A 62 5.14 -6.07 -6.78
C GLU A 62 5.43 -5.20 -8.02
N ALA A 63 6.36 -4.24 -7.90
CA ALA A 63 6.81 -3.43 -9.03
C ALA A 63 7.78 -4.16 -9.98
N GLY A 64 8.19 -5.40 -9.69
CA GLY A 64 9.08 -6.20 -10.53
C GLY A 64 10.48 -5.60 -10.71
N VAL A 65 10.92 -4.76 -9.76
CA VAL A 65 12.17 -3.99 -9.88
C VAL A 65 13.39 -4.91 -9.85
N LEU A 66 13.40 -5.90 -8.95
CA LEU A 66 14.53 -6.84 -8.84
C LEU A 66 14.63 -7.75 -10.08
N GLU A 67 13.50 -8.17 -10.64
CA GLU A 67 13.46 -8.93 -11.90
C GLU A 67 13.99 -8.08 -13.07
N THR A 68 13.56 -6.82 -13.14
CA THR A 68 14.04 -5.86 -14.15
C THR A 68 15.54 -5.62 -14.06
N ILE A 69 16.07 -5.49 -12.84
CA ILE A 69 17.51 -5.38 -12.60
C ILE A 69 18.21 -6.65 -13.11
N GLY A 70 17.73 -7.83 -12.71
CA GLY A 70 18.27 -9.11 -13.14
C GLY A 70 18.36 -9.25 -14.66
N ALA A 71 17.29 -8.85 -15.38
CA ALA A 71 17.24 -8.88 -16.84
C ALA A 71 18.24 -7.90 -17.49
N LYS A 72 18.48 -6.73 -16.87
CA LYS A 72 19.33 -5.67 -17.45
C LYS A 72 20.82 -5.86 -17.17
N VAL A 73 21.19 -6.31 -15.97
CA VAL A 73 22.60 -6.43 -15.57
C VAL A 73 23.14 -7.85 -15.60
N GLY A 74 22.26 -8.83 -15.85
CA GLY A 74 22.60 -10.25 -15.86
C GLY A 74 22.73 -10.84 -14.45
N THR A 75 22.71 -12.18 -14.38
CA THR A 75 22.68 -12.96 -13.14
C THR A 75 23.95 -12.84 -12.30
N LEU A 76 25.10 -12.55 -12.92
CA LEU A 76 26.36 -12.38 -12.22
C LEU A 76 26.39 -11.12 -11.37
N LEU A 77 25.82 -10.01 -11.84
CA LEU A 77 25.84 -8.73 -11.11
C LEU A 77 24.62 -8.55 -10.21
N SER A 78 23.45 -9.11 -10.59
CA SER A 78 22.20 -8.92 -9.84
C SER A 78 22.28 -9.40 -8.38
N GLY A 79 23.00 -10.50 -8.10
CA GLY A 79 23.16 -11.02 -6.74
C GLY A 79 23.89 -10.07 -5.77
N TYR A 80 24.67 -9.13 -6.31
CA TYR A 80 25.41 -8.12 -5.53
C TYR A 80 24.62 -6.84 -5.31
N ILE A 81 23.52 -6.63 -6.03
CA ILE A 81 22.67 -5.44 -5.86
C ILE A 81 21.81 -5.66 -4.62
N LYS A 82 21.90 -4.74 -3.66
CA LYS A 82 21.11 -4.75 -2.44
C LYS A 82 20.16 -3.55 -2.45
N PHE A 83 18.90 -3.82 -2.19
CA PHE A 83 17.90 -2.79 -1.97
C PHE A 83 17.81 -2.48 -0.48
N ASP A 84 18.08 -1.22 -0.12
CA ASP A 84 17.93 -0.74 1.25
C ASP A 84 16.46 -0.38 1.52
N ALA A 85 15.68 -1.39 1.88
CA ALA A 85 14.26 -1.26 2.12
C ALA A 85 13.93 -0.35 3.31
N ALA A 86 14.79 -0.31 4.32
CA ALA A 86 14.57 0.53 5.50
C ALA A 86 14.74 2.01 5.16
N GLN A 87 15.82 2.35 4.44
CA GLN A 87 16.04 3.73 3.99
C GLN A 87 14.96 4.16 3.00
N PHE A 88 14.58 3.30 2.07
CA PHE A 88 13.49 3.62 1.13
C PHE A 88 12.17 3.91 1.84
N ALA A 89 11.79 3.10 2.84
CA ALA A 89 10.58 3.36 3.62
C ALA A 89 10.65 4.68 4.38
N ALA A 90 11.80 5.00 4.96
CA ALA A 90 12.02 6.27 5.64
C ALA A 90 11.92 7.45 4.69
N ASP A 91 12.53 7.36 3.51
CA ASP A 91 12.48 8.43 2.49
C ASP A 91 11.04 8.70 2.04
N ARG A 92 10.25 7.65 1.82
CA ARG A 92 8.83 7.78 1.41
C ARG A 92 7.97 8.41 2.49
N TRP A 93 8.15 8.00 3.75
CA TRP A 93 7.48 8.64 4.87
C TRP A 93 7.89 10.11 5.04
N ASN A 94 9.19 10.42 4.92
CA ASN A 94 9.68 11.79 5.04
C ASN A 94 9.24 12.70 3.88
N ALA A 95 9.07 12.14 2.68
CA ALA A 95 8.51 12.82 1.53
C ALA A 95 7.00 13.07 1.68
N GLY A 96 6.34 12.37 2.61
CA GLY A 96 4.90 12.41 2.79
C GLY A 96 4.14 11.44 1.89
N ASP A 97 4.79 10.68 1.00
CA ASP A 97 4.15 9.73 0.07
C ASP A 97 3.32 8.66 0.80
N ILE A 98 3.73 8.29 2.01
CA ILE A 98 3.04 7.30 2.83
C ILE A 98 2.89 7.77 4.27
N THR A 99 1.89 7.20 4.93
CA THR A 99 1.70 7.26 6.38
C THR A 99 1.81 5.85 6.98
N MET A 100 2.78 5.62 7.87
CA MET A 100 2.89 4.45 8.73
C MET A 100 2.31 4.73 10.13
N ILE A 101 1.45 3.83 10.60
CA ILE A 101 0.82 3.91 11.93
C ILE A 101 1.10 2.60 12.67
N SER A 102 1.50 2.67 13.94
CA SER A 102 1.73 1.47 14.73
C SER A 102 0.44 0.67 14.91
N ASN A 103 0.46 -0.60 14.54
CA ASN A 103 -0.62 -1.55 14.82
C ASN A 103 -0.54 -1.98 16.30
N PRO A 104 -1.62 -1.86 17.11
CA PRO A 104 -1.63 -2.31 18.50
C PRO A 104 -1.30 -3.80 18.70
N ALA A 105 -1.58 -4.65 17.71
CA ALA A 105 -1.21 -6.06 17.73
C ALA A 105 0.28 -6.31 17.38
N GLY A 106 0.99 -5.28 16.93
CA GLY A 106 2.38 -5.34 16.49
C GLY A 106 2.53 -5.01 15.00
N GLY A 107 3.68 -4.41 14.63
CA GLY A 107 3.94 -3.98 13.27
C GLY A 107 3.37 -2.60 12.95
N VAL A 108 3.07 -2.36 11.67
CA VAL A 108 2.60 -1.10 11.13
C VAL A 108 1.49 -1.29 10.09
N TRP A 109 0.51 -0.40 10.12
CA TRP A 109 -0.39 -0.16 9.00
C TRP A 109 0.20 0.91 8.10
N VAL A 110 0.18 0.68 6.79
CA VAL A 110 0.72 1.63 5.81
C VAL A 110 -0.42 2.14 4.95
N PHE A 111 -0.46 3.46 4.80
CA PHE A 111 -1.42 4.18 3.98
C PHE A 111 -0.67 5.00 2.94
N ALA A 112 -1.16 5.07 1.71
CA ALA A 112 -0.76 6.09 0.76
C ALA A 112 -1.29 7.43 1.27
N THR A 113 -0.45 8.46 1.26
CA THR A 113 -0.93 9.83 1.43
C THR A 113 -1.15 10.34 0.02
N ASP A 114 -2.36 10.12 -0.51
CA ASP A 114 -2.69 10.67 -1.81
C ASP A 114 -2.51 12.20 -1.78
N HIS A 115 -1.78 12.74 -2.76
CA HIS A 115 -1.38 14.15 -2.84
C HIS A 115 -2.58 15.10 -3.08
N ASP A 116 -3.82 14.58 -3.13
CA ASP A 116 -5.06 15.29 -3.48
C ASP A 116 -6.04 15.47 -2.30
N LEU A 117 -5.66 15.12 -1.07
CA LEU A 117 -6.47 15.43 0.13
C LEU A 117 -6.26 16.87 0.66
N GLU A 118 -5.21 17.58 0.22
CA GLU A 118 -4.96 18.98 0.62
C GLU A 118 -5.81 20.01 -0.16
N THR A 119 -6.48 19.61 -1.24
CA THR A 119 -7.26 20.50 -2.12
C THR A 119 -8.75 20.59 -1.79
N ARG A 120 -9.22 19.93 -0.72
CA ARG A 120 -10.64 19.86 -0.34
C ARG A 120 -10.96 20.45 1.05
N SER A 121 -10.23 21.50 1.46
CA SER A 121 -10.66 22.41 2.55
C SER A 121 -11.12 23.76 1.99
#